data_AF-A0A7W1C906-F1
#
_entry.id   AF-A0A7W1C906-F1
#
_cell.length_a   1.000
_cell.length_b   1.000
_cell.length_c   1.000
_cell.angle_alpha   90.00
_cell.angle_beta   90.00
_cell.angle_gamma   90.00
#
_symmetry.space_group_name_H-M   'P 1'
#
loop_
_entity.id
_entity.type
_entity.pdbx_description
1 polymer ?
#
loop_
_entity_poly.entity_id
_entity_poly.type
_entity_poly.pdbx_seq_one_letter_code
_entity_poly.pdbx_strand_id
1 'polypeptide(L)'
;MDIFDLVQDAGHEQVVFCHDEASGLKSIIAIHDTTLGPALGGTRMWPYRNTQEALIDVLRLSEGMTYKAAVAGLALGGGKAVIIGDPRTDKTEALLRAHGRFVGTLGGRYITAEDVGITVEDMEHVYKETKHVTGIQSSPHGSGDPSPVTAYGVYWGIKASCRHKLGSDELAGVRVAVQ
;
A
#
# COMPACT_ATOMS: atom_id res chain seq x y z
N MET A 1 -5.11 -22.04 12.09
CA MET A 1 -4.01 -21.24 12.64
C MET A 1 -4.66 -20.12 13.43
N ASP A 2 -4.22 -19.89 14.65
CA ASP A 2 -4.72 -18.75 15.43
C ASP A 2 -4.26 -17.42 14.78
N ILE A 3 -4.97 -16.33 15.05
CA ILE A 3 -4.62 -15.03 14.51
C ILE A 3 -3.29 -14.51 15.09
N PHE A 4 -3.01 -14.77 16.37
CA PHE A 4 -1.75 -14.37 16.98
C PHE A 4 -0.58 -15.21 16.48
N ASP A 5 -0.79 -16.49 16.15
CA ASP A 5 0.23 -17.31 15.49
C ASP A 5 0.64 -16.68 14.15
N LEU A 6 -0.35 -16.29 13.33
CA LEU A 6 -0.10 -15.64 12.03
C LEU A 6 0.67 -14.32 12.16
N VAL A 7 0.28 -13.49 13.13
CA VAL A 7 0.91 -12.18 13.40
C VAL A 7 2.33 -12.36 13.94
N GLN A 8 2.54 -13.32 14.84
CA GLN A 8 3.84 -13.60 15.43
C GLN A 8 4.81 -14.20 14.40
N ASP A 9 4.37 -15.19 13.63
CA ASP A 9 5.19 -15.84 12.61
C ASP A 9 5.60 -14.87 11.50
N ALA A 10 4.74 -13.90 11.20
CA ALA A 10 5.01 -12.86 10.21
C ALA A 10 5.69 -11.61 10.80
N GLY A 11 5.92 -11.56 12.12
CA GLY A 11 6.70 -10.49 12.77
C GLY A 11 5.99 -9.13 12.89
N HIS A 12 4.66 -9.08 12.84
CA HIS A 12 3.92 -7.81 12.80
C HIS A 12 3.77 -7.13 14.16
N GLU A 13 3.98 -5.82 14.19
CA GLU A 13 3.69 -4.96 15.35
C GLU A 13 2.19 -4.83 15.64
N GLN A 14 1.35 -4.70 14.61
CA GLN A 14 -0.06 -4.36 14.79
C GLN A 14 -0.94 -4.78 13.61
N VAL A 15 -2.14 -5.29 13.93
CA VAL A 15 -3.24 -5.48 12.98
C VAL A 15 -4.49 -4.80 13.53
N VAL A 16 -5.16 -4.00 12.69
CA VAL A 16 -6.35 -3.23 13.06
C VAL A 16 -7.50 -3.59 12.13
N PHE A 17 -8.58 -4.10 12.72
CA PHE A 17 -9.83 -4.36 12.01
C PHE A 17 -10.75 -3.16 12.13
N CYS A 18 -11.14 -2.61 10.99
CA CYS A 18 -11.95 -1.40 10.89
C CYS A 18 -13.31 -1.76 10.30
N HIS A 19 -14.38 -1.41 10.99
CA HIS A 19 -15.75 -1.66 10.57
C HIS A 19 -16.62 -0.43 10.76
N ASP A 20 -17.37 -0.05 9.73
CA ASP A 20 -18.38 1.01 9.78
C ASP A 20 -19.65 0.48 9.09
N GLU A 21 -20.70 0.24 9.86
CA GLU A 21 -21.94 -0.37 9.36
C GLU A 21 -22.65 0.55 8.36
N ALA A 22 -22.69 1.86 8.63
CA ALA A 22 -23.40 2.82 7.81
C ALA A 22 -22.80 2.97 6.41
N SER A 23 -21.47 2.95 6.29
CA SER A 23 -20.78 2.98 5.00
C SER A 23 -20.52 1.58 4.41
N GLY A 24 -20.78 0.51 5.16
CA GLY A 24 -20.42 -0.86 4.80
C GLY A 24 -18.93 -1.16 4.82
N LEU A 25 -18.10 -0.35 5.50
CA LEU A 25 -16.65 -0.53 5.49
C LEU A 25 -16.25 -1.82 6.21
N LYS A 26 -15.43 -2.63 5.54
CA LYS A 26 -14.66 -3.73 6.14
C LYS A 26 -13.21 -3.58 5.69
N SER A 27 -12.34 -3.14 6.58
CA SER A 27 -10.94 -2.86 6.26
C SER A 27 -10.02 -3.49 7.30
N ILE A 28 -8.84 -3.92 6.86
CA ILE A 28 -7.77 -4.41 7.73
C ILE A 28 -6.53 -3.59 7.43
N ILE A 29 -5.94 -3.00 8.47
CA ILE A 29 -4.66 -2.29 8.39
C ILE A 29 -3.62 -3.12 9.14
N ALA A 30 -2.51 -3.47 8.50
CA ALA A 30 -1.38 -4.15 9.13
C ALA A 30 -0.14 -3.26 9.10
N ILE A 31 0.53 -3.18 10.23
CA ILE A 31 1.84 -2.54 10.41
C ILE A 31 2.82 -3.66 10.74
N HIS A 32 3.79 -3.87 9.87
CA HIS A 32 4.80 -4.91 10.06
C HIS A 32 5.90 -4.41 10.99
N ASP A 33 6.63 -3.36 10.59
CA ASP A 33 7.73 -2.77 11.36
C ASP A 33 7.78 -1.26 11.16
N THR A 34 8.01 -0.51 12.23
CA THR A 34 8.15 0.96 12.28
C THR A 34 9.52 1.42 12.80
N THR A 35 10.52 0.54 12.79
CA THR A 35 11.86 0.81 13.33
C THR A 35 12.53 2.00 12.63
N LEU A 36 12.39 2.11 11.30
CA LEU A 36 12.98 3.20 10.51
C LEU A 36 12.13 4.48 10.48
N GLY A 37 10.87 4.42 10.90
CA GLY A 37 9.92 5.52 10.82
C GLY A 37 8.47 5.05 10.67
N PRO A 38 7.52 5.96 10.38
CA PRO A 38 6.13 5.62 10.14
C PRO A 38 5.98 4.55 9.05
N ALA A 39 5.00 3.66 9.22
CA ALA A 39 4.68 2.67 8.22
C ALA A 39 3.99 3.32 7.02
N LEU A 40 4.55 3.19 5.82
CA LEU A 40 3.92 3.65 4.59
C LEU A 40 3.42 2.46 3.77
N GLY A 41 2.19 2.55 3.28
CA GLY A 41 1.60 1.52 2.43
C GLY A 41 0.36 1.97 1.70
N GLY A 42 0.15 1.47 0.48
CA GLY A 42 -1.09 1.71 -0.26
C GLY A 42 -2.29 1.00 0.36
N THR A 43 -3.48 1.57 0.22
CA THR A 43 -4.76 0.90 0.48
C THR A 43 -5.23 0.20 -0.78
N ARG A 44 -5.43 -1.12 -0.71
CA ARG A 44 -6.03 -1.93 -1.77
C ARG A 44 -7.52 -2.13 -1.50
N MET A 45 -8.34 -2.16 -2.55
CA MET A 45 -9.72 -2.65 -2.45
C MET A 45 -9.90 -3.85 -3.37
N TRP A 46 -10.35 -4.98 -2.81
CA TRP A 46 -10.44 -6.24 -3.54
C TRP A 46 -11.57 -7.14 -3.02
N PRO A 47 -12.28 -7.88 -3.90
CA PRO A 47 -13.35 -8.79 -3.51
C PRO A 47 -12.80 -10.13 -3.01
N TYR A 48 -12.19 -10.11 -1.81
CA TYR A 48 -11.71 -11.34 -1.16
C TYR A 48 -12.87 -12.31 -0.88
N ARG A 49 -12.61 -13.63 -0.98
CA ARG A 49 -13.65 -14.63 -0.75
C ARG A 49 -14.05 -14.72 0.72
N ASN A 50 -13.12 -14.39 1.61
CA ASN A 50 -13.31 -14.39 3.05
C ASN A 50 -12.28 -13.48 3.75
N THR A 51 -12.50 -13.21 5.04
CA THR A 51 -11.61 -12.37 5.87
C THR A 51 -10.20 -12.96 6.03
N GLN A 52 -10.07 -14.28 5.99
CA GLN A 52 -8.76 -14.94 6.14
C GLN A 52 -7.85 -14.66 4.94
N GLU A 53 -8.39 -14.69 3.71
CA GLU A 53 -7.65 -14.29 2.51
C GLU A 53 -7.20 -12.83 2.57
N ALA A 54 -8.07 -11.92 3.03
CA ALA A 54 -7.73 -10.52 3.21
C ALA A 54 -6.63 -10.32 4.27
N LEU A 55 -6.70 -11.05 5.39
CA LEU A 55 -5.71 -11.00 6.45
C LEU A 55 -4.33 -11.49 5.97
N ILE A 56 -4.28 -12.64 5.28
CA ILE A 56 -3.02 -13.17 4.74
C ILE A 56 -2.41 -12.19 3.73
N ASP A 57 -3.23 -11.59 2.87
CA ASP A 57 -2.74 -10.64 1.86
C ASP A 57 -2.18 -9.36 2.51
N VAL A 58 -2.89 -8.77 3.48
CA VAL A 58 -2.43 -7.54 4.15
C VAL A 58 -1.15 -7.76 4.97
N LEU A 59 -1.01 -8.92 5.63
CA LEU A 59 0.20 -9.28 6.38
C LEU A 59 1.41 -9.39 5.43
N ARG A 60 1.27 -10.20 4.36
CA ARG A 60 2.31 -10.39 3.35
C ARG A 60 2.73 -9.09 2.66
N LEU A 61 1.77 -8.23 2.34
CA LEU A 61 2.04 -6.98 1.63
C LEU A 61 2.70 -5.93 2.54
N SER A 62 2.33 -5.86 3.82
CA SER A 62 2.95 -4.92 4.78
C SER A 62 4.40 -5.32 5.10
N GLU A 63 4.70 -6.62 5.21
CA GLU A 63 6.07 -7.13 5.29
C GLU A 63 6.88 -6.70 4.06
N GLY A 64 6.35 -6.94 2.85
CA GLY A 64 6.98 -6.52 1.61
C GLY A 64 7.25 -5.01 1.53
N MET A 65 6.38 -4.18 2.11
CA MET A 65 6.61 -2.73 2.22
C MET A 65 7.76 -2.37 3.16
N THR A 66 7.98 -3.15 4.23
CA THR A 66 9.11 -2.94 5.15
C THR A 66 10.43 -3.13 4.40
N TYR A 67 10.58 -4.26 3.72
CA TYR A 67 11.77 -4.54 2.92
C TYR A 67 11.96 -3.52 1.80
N LYS A 68 10.87 -3.13 1.12
CA LYS A 68 10.93 -2.13 0.06
C LYS A 68 11.43 -0.79 0.57
N ALA A 69 10.91 -0.30 1.70
CA ALA A 69 11.34 0.97 2.28
C ALA A 69 12.81 0.91 2.72
N ALA A 70 13.20 -0.17 3.40
CA ALA A 70 14.56 -0.36 3.89
C ALA A 70 15.59 -0.43 2.75
N VAL A 71 15.34 -1.23 1.70
CA VAL A 71 16.28 -1.35 0.56
C VAL A 71 16.33 -0.08 -0.29
N ALA A 72 15.25 0.71 -0.30
CA ALA A 72 15.22 2.02 -0.95
C ALA A 72 15.91 3.12 -0.13
N GLY A 73 16.40 2.83 1.08
CA GLY A 73 17.05 3.79 1.96
C GLY A 73 16.10 4.87 2.50
N LEU A 74 14.80 4.56 2.59
CA LEU A 74 13.79 5.48 3.10
C LEU A 74 13.68 5.35 4.63
N ALA A 75 13.50 6.48 5.32
CA ALA A 75 13.20 6.53 6.75
C ALA A 75 11.71 6.23 7.01
N LEU A 76 11.26 5.07 6.52
CA LEU A 76 9.89 4.60 6.57
C LEU A 76 9.85 3.11 6.94
N GLY A 77 8.83 2.74 7.69
CA GLY A 77 8.47 1.35 7.97
C GLY A 77 7.55 0.77 6.89
N GLY A 78 7.06 -0.45 7.12
CA GLY A 78 6.14 -1.14 6.22
C GLY A 78 4.75 -1.30 6.79
N GLY A 79 3.77 -0.77 6.07
CA GLY A 79 2.36 -0.96 6.37
C GLY A 79 1.57 -1.36 5.14
N LYS A 80 0.32 -1.77 5.36
CA LYS A 80 -0.64 -2.00 4.29
C LYS A 80 -2.06 -1.90 4.82
N ALA A 81 -2.98 -1.47 3.96
CA ALA A 81 -4.40 -1.62 4.20
C ALA A 81 -5.07 -2.38 3.06
N VAL A 82 -6.09 -3.17 3.41
CA VAL A 82 -7.01 -3.80 2.46
C VAL A 82 -8.44 -3.48 2.86
N ILE A 83 -9.26 -3.10 1.88
CA ILE A 83 -10.71 -2.95 1.98
C ILE A 83 -11.33 -4.15 1.26
N ILE A 84 -12.22 -4.87 1.95
CA ILE A 84 -12.93 -6.02 1.39
C ILE A 84 -14.17 -5.50 0.67
N GLY A 85 -14.17 -5.57 -0.67
CA GLY A 85 -15.29 -5.15 -1.52
C GLY A 85 -14.89 -5.07 -2.99
N ASP A 86 -15.86 -5.05 -3.90
CA ASP A 86 -15.63 -4.83 -5.32
C ASP A 86 -15.42 -3.34 -5.60
N PRO A 87 -14.23 -2.90 -6.06
CA PRO A 87 -13.95 -1.49 -6.31
C PRO A 87 -14.82 -0.87 -7.43
N ARG A 88 -15.51 -1.69 -8.23
CA ARG A 88 -16.38 -1.24 -9.32
C ARG A 88 -17.81 -0.96 -8.88
N THR A 89 -18.28 -1.59 -7.82
CA THR A 89 -19.69 -1.50 -7.38
C THR A 89 -19.87 -1.00 -5.96
N ASP A 90 -18.92 -1.29 -5.06
CA ASP A 90 -19.12 -1.10 -3.62
C ASP A 90 -18.44 0.18 -3.09
N LYS A 91 -17.63 0.83 -3.93
CA LYS A 91 -16.84 1.99 -3.54
C LYS A 91 -17.69 3.26 -3.48
N THR A 92 -17.68 3.93 -2.34
CA THR A 92 -18.42 5.19 -2.11
C THR A 92 -17.57 6.19 -1.31
N GLU A 93 -17.86 7.50 -1.43
CA GLU A 93 -17.18 8.54 -0.62
C GLU A 93 -17.35 8.28 0.89
N ALA A 94 -18.53 7.86 1.33
CA ALA A 94 -18.79 7.57 2.74
C ALA A 94 -17.86 6.48 3.29
N LEU A 95 -17.64 5.42 2.49
CA LEU A 95 -16.74 4.32 2.81
C LEU A 95 -15.28 4.79 2.89
N LEU A 96 -14.83 5.60 1.92
CA LEU A 96 -13.46 6.12 1.89
C LEU A 96 -13.18 7.09 3.04
N ARG A 97 -14.16 7.94 3.40
CA ARG A 97 -14.06 8.79 4.59
C ARG A 97 -14.04 7.97 5.87
N ALA A 98 -14.86 6.93 5.99
CA ALA A 98 -14.80 6.03 7.14
C ALA A 98 -13.41 5.42 7.29
N HIS A 99 -12.82 4.93 6.20
CA HIS A 99 -11.44 4.45 6.18
C HIS A 99 -10.44 5.52 6.61
N GLY A 100 -10.56 6.75 6.10
CA GLY A 100 -9.73 7.88 6.50
C GLY A 100 -9.79 8.22 7.99
N ARG A 101 -10.97 8.16 8.60
CA ARG A 101 -11.11 8.32 10.07
C ARG A 101 -10.31 7.26 10.83
N PHE A 102 -10.40 5.99 10.42
CA PHE A 102 -9.62 4.90 11.03
C PHE A 102 -8.11 5.02 10.79
N VAL A 103 -7.67 5.50 9.63
CA VAL A 103 -6.25 5.83 9.43
C VAL A 103 -5.83 6.96 10.37
N GLY A 104 -6.69 7.96 10.57
CA GLY A 104 -6.47 9.06 11.51
C GLY A 104 -6.28 8.63 12.97
N THR A 105 -6.97 7.57 13.42
CA THR A 105 -6.83 7.08 14.81
C THR A 105 -5.45 6.47 15.09
N LEU A 106 -4.68 6.12 14.06
CA LEU A 106 -3.31 5.61 14.19
C LEU A 106 -2.27 6.72 14.46
N GLY A 107 -2.69 7.99 14.50
CA GLY A 107 -1.85 9.11 14.96
C GLY A 107 -0.55 9.28 14.17
N GLY A 108 -0.55 8.92 12.90
CA GLY A 108 0.62 9.01 12.02
C GLY A 108 1.57 7.81 12.09
N ARG A 109 1.25 6.75 12.84
CA ARG A 109 1.99 5.49 12.77
C ARG A 109 1.86 4.81 11.41
N TYR A 110 0.75 5.04 10.71
CA TYR A 110 0.50 4.55 9.35
C TYR A 110 0.15 5.71 8.43
N ILE A 111 0.78 5.74 7.26
CA ILE A 111 0.53 6.69 6.17
C ILE A 111 0.05 5.88 4.97
N THR A 112 -1.16 6.18 4.49
CA THR A 112 -1.74 5.47 3.35
C THR A 112 -1.41 6.12 2.00
N ALA A 113 -1.51 5.34 0.94
CA ALA A 113 -1.50 5.80 -0.46
C ALA A 113 -2.55 5.03 -1.28
N GLU A 114 -2.60 5.26 -2.59
CA GLU A 114 -3.36 4.42 -3.52
C GLU A 114 -2.71 3.03 -3.75
N ASP A 115 -3.50 2.07 -4.20
CA ASP A 115 -3.09 0.73 -4.68
C ASP A 115 -4.23 0.17 -5.56
N VAL A 116 -4.14 -1.09 -5.99
CA VAL A 116 -5.17 -1.78 -6.76
C VAL A 116 -6.57 -1.56 -6.17
N GLY A 117 -7.48 -1.05 -7.00
CA GLY A 117 -8.87 -0.76 -6.65
C GLY A 117 -9.12 0.64 -6.08
N ILE A 118 -8.07 1.38 -5.74
CA ILE A 118 -8.11 2.71 -5.15
C ILE A 118 -7.31 3.69 -6.02
N THR A 119 -7.87 4.85 -6.33
CA THR A 119 -7.25 5.88 -7.16
C THR A 119 -6.78 7.07 -6.34
N VAL A 120 -5.98 7.95 -6.96
CA VAL A 120 -5.65 9.28 -6.42
C VAL A 120 -6.90 10.05 -5.99
N GLU A 121 -7.97 10.00 -6.79
CA GLU A 121 -9.22 10.70 -6.51
C GLU A 121 -9.94 10.10 -5.28
N ASP A 122 -9.85 8.79 -5.07
CA ASP A 122 -10.33 8.14 -3.85
C ASP A 122 -9.54 8.62 -2.61
N MET A 123 -8.22 8.80 -2.76
CA MET A 123 -7.36 9.31 -1.68
C MET A 123 -7.68 10.75 -1.30
N GLU A 124 -8.24 11.56 -2.20
CA GLU A 124 -8.75 12.89 -1.86
C GLU A 124 -9.89 12.79 -0.84
N HIS A 125 -10.76 11.77 -0.91
CA HIS A 125 -11.80 11.57 0.11
C HIS A 125 -11.23 11.16 1.47
N VAL A 126 -10.19 10.30 1.47
CA VAL A 126 -9.47 9.91 2.69
C VAL A 126 -8.78 11.11 3.33
N TYR A 127 -8.16 11.97 2.51
CA TYR A 127 -7.44 13.17 2.95
C TYR A 127 -8.33 14.21 3.64
N LYS A 128 -9.64 14.20 3.37
CA LYS A 128 -10.61 15.05 4.09
C LYS A 128 -10.72 14.69 5.58
N GLU A 129 -10.32 13.48 5.98
CA GLU A 129 -10.45 12.97 7.36
C GLU A 129 -9.11 12.84 8.08
N THR A 130 -7.98 12.77 7.35
CA THR A 130 -6.65 12.61 7.94
C THR A 130 -5.54 13.19 7.05
N LYS A 131 -4.45 13.66 7.67
CA LYS A 131 -3.25 14.13 6.96
C LYS A 131 -2.25 13.01 6.65
N HIS A 132 -2.50 11.80 7.13
CA HIS A 132 -1.61 10.65 6.95
C HIS A 132 -1.91 9.91 5.64
N VAL A 133 -1.85 10.66 4.53
CA VAL A 133 -2.12 10.20 3.17
C VAL A 133 -1.08 10.80 2.23
N THR A 134 -0.59 10.02 1.28
CA THR A 134 0.24 10.47 0.15
C THR A 134 -0.41 10.08 -1.19
N GLY A 135 0.15 10.56 -2.31
CA GLY A 135 -0.40 10.30 -3.65
C GLY A 135 -1.68 11.07 -3.95
N ILE A 136 -1.87 12.25 -3.36
CA ILE A 136 -2.99 13.17 -3.65
C ILE A 136 -2.55 14.24 -4.66
N GLN A 137 -3.48 14.79 -5.45
CA GLN A 137 -3.18 15.85 -6.43
C GLN A 137 -3.26 17.25 -5.82
N SER A 138 -4.17 17.45 -4.87
CA SER A 138 -4.57 18.78 -4.39
C SER A 138 -3.64 19.40 -3.32
N SER A 139 -2.59 18.67 -2.91
CA SER A 139 -1.66 19.11 -1.85
C SER A 139 -0.35 19.66 -2.42
N PRO A 140 0.26 20.68 -1.78
CA PRO A 140 1.63 21.11 -2.12
C PRO A 140 2.69 20.00 -1.99
N HIS A 141 2.36 18.90 -1.30
CA HIS A 141 3.19 17.70 -1.16
C HIS A 141 2.60 16.50 -1.92
N GLY A 142 1.66 16.75 -2.83
CA GLY A 142 1.05 15.74 -3.67
C GLY A 142 2.05 15.23 -4.71
N SER A 143 2.32 13.92 -4.69
CA SER A 143 3.24 13.29 -5.67
C SER A 143 2.58 12.98 -7.01
N GLY A 144 1.25 13.09 -7.11
CA GLY A 144 0.48 12.62 -8.26
C GLY A 144 0.57 11.11 -8.46
N ASP A 145 0.21 10.66 -9.67
CA ASP A 145 0.28 9.25 -10.10
C ASP A 145 1.73 8.73 -10.01
N PRO A 146 2.00 7.67 -9.22
CA PRO A 146 3.33 7.07 -9.05
C PRO A 146 3.73 6.17 -10.22
N SER A 147 2.83 5.88 -11.18
CA SER A 147 3.09 4.94 -12.26
C SER A 147 4.29 5.33 -13.14
N PRO A 148 4.46 6.61 -13.57
CA PRO A 148 5.60 7.00 -14.39
C PRO A 148 6.95 6.86 -13.67
N VAL A 149 7.02 7.24 -12.40
CA VAL A 149 8.26 7.12 -11.60
C VAL A 149 8.57 5.67 -11.25
N THR A 150 7.55 4.84 -11.04
CA THR A 150 7.70 3.40 -10.86
C THR A 150 8.27 2.75 -12.12
N ALA A 151 7.73 3.08 -13.30
CA ALA A 151 8.23 2.61 -14.58
C ALA A 151 9.68 3.03 -14.83
N TYR A 152 10.04 4.26 -14.43
CA TYR A 152 11.41 4.75 -14.52
C TYR A 152 12.38 3.97 -13.61
N GLY A 153 11.96 3.60 -12.40
CA GLY A 153 12.73 2.70 -11.53
C GLY A 153 12.93 1.31 -12.15
N VAL A 154 11.88 0.73 -12.72
CA VAL A 154 11.95 -0.57 -13.44
C VAL A 154 12.93 -0.48 -14.61
N TYR A 155 12.89 0.60 -15.39
CA TYR A 155 13.82 0.86 -16.48
C TYR A 155 15.29 0.81 -16.01
N TRP A 156 15.62 1.49 -14.91
CA TRP A 156 16.97 1.42 -14.33
C TRP A 156 17.33 0.04 -13.80
N GLY A 157 16.37 -0.68 -13.22
CA GLY A 157 16.57 -2.07 -12.81
C GLY A 157 16.92 -2.98 -14.00
N ILE A 158 16.25 -2.80 -15.14
CA ILE A 158 16.56 -3.51 -16.39
C ILE A 158 17.97 -3.16 -16.86
N LYS A 159 18.32 -1.87 -16.93
CA LYS A 159 19.66 -1.42 -17.32
C LYS A 159 20.76 -2.02 -16.43
N ALA A 160 20.57 -2.00 -15.11
CA ALA A 160 21.52 -2.59 -14.16
C ALA A 160 21.65 -4.11 -14.35
N SER A 161 20.54 -4.79 -14.60
CA SER A 161 20.51 -6.24 -14.87
C SER A 161 21.24 -6.58 -16.18
N CYS A 162 21.01 -5.81 -17.24
CA CYS A 162 21.76 -5.93 -18.51
C CYS A 162 23.24 -5.69 -18.29
N ARG A 163 23.64 -4.66 -17.54
CA ARG A 163 25.06 -4.42 -17.23
C ARG A 163 25.70 -5.60 -16.52
N HIS A 164 25.01 -6.16 -15.53
CA HIS A 164 25.50 -7.31 -14.78
C HIS A 164 25.61 -8.57 -15.63
N LYS A 165 24.62 -8.85 -16.50
CA LYS A 165 24.54 -10.12 -17.24
C LYS A 165 25.19 -10.09 -18.62
N LEU A 166 25.12 -8.95 -19.31
CA LEU A 166 25.54 -8.75 -20.69
C LEU A 166 26.77 -7.83 -20.80
N GLY A 167 27.23 -7.24 -19.70
CA GLY A 167 28.40 -6.35 -19.67
C GLY A 167 28.14 -4.92 -20.17
N SER A 168 26.91 -4.60 -20.59
CA SER A 168 26.50 -3.27 -21.06
C SER A 168 25.10 -2.92 -20.55
N ASP A 169 24.85 -1.65 -20.25
CA ASP A 169 23.53 -1.13 -19.87
C ASP A 169 22.75 -0.56 -21.06
N GLU A 170 23.34 -0.59 -22.27
CA GLU A 170 22.65 -0.24 -23.51
C GLU A 170 21.54 -1.25 -23.84
N LEU A 171 20.32 -0.74 -24.05
CA LEU A 171 19.16 -1.57 -24.35
C LEU A 171 18.90 -1.70 -25.86
N ALA A 172 19.62 -0.96 -26.70
CA ALA A 172 19.52 -1.06 -28.14
C ALA A 172 19.84 -2.50 -28.60
N GLY A 173 18.88 -3.16 -29.26
CA GLY A 173 19.02 -4.54 -29.72
C GLY A 173 18.66 -5.62 -28.68
N VAL A 174 18.36 -5.25 -27.43
CA VAL A 174 17.87 -6.18 -26.40
C VAL A 174 16.37 -6.44 -26.62
N ARG A 175 15.95 -7.71 -26.58
CA ARG A 175 14.53 -8.09 -26.66
C ARG A 175 13.96 -8.29 -25.25
N VAL A 176 12.87 -7.59 -24.95
CA VAL A 176 12.19 -7.64 -23.65
C VAL A 176 10.76 -8.10 -23.88
N ALA A 177 10.33 -9.14 -23.16
CA ALA A 177 8.93 -9.56 -23.11
C ALA A 177 8.23 -8.84 -21.95
N VAL A 178 7.08 -8.23 -22.20
CA VAL A 178 6.26 -7.51 -21.20
C VAL A 178 4.93 -8.25 -21.07
N GLN A 179 4.57 -8.64 -19.84
CA GLN A 179 3.34 -9.36 -19.51
C GLN A 179 2.28 -8.39 -18.97
#